data_AF-X0U227-F1
#
_entry.id   AF-X0U227-F1
#
_cell.length_a   1.000
_cell.length_b   1.000
_cell.length_c   1.000
_cell.angle_alpha   90.00
_cell.angle_beta   90.00
_cell.angle_gamma   90.00
#
_symmetry.space_group_name_H-M   'P 1'
#
loop_
_entity.id
_entity.type
_entity.pdbx_description
1 polymer ?
#
loop_
_entity_poly.entity_id
_entity_poly.type
_entity_poly.pdbx_seq_one_letter_code
_entity_poly.pdbx_strand_id
1 'polypeptide(L)'
;ITRPTDIFIDSNNDVVYVSELAPGVSIFTFDGNLLARWGNERRNPTTDLFIAPHAITLDSEGSIYVGEVAMTAAGVDRGPRTVQKFARRT
;
A
#
# COMPACT_ATOMS: atom_id res chain seq x y z
N ILE A 1 0.20 11.07 7.49
CA ILE A 1 0.89 9.76 7.42
C ILE A 1 0.93 9.23 8.83
N THR A 2 0.48 7.99 9.04
CA THR A 2 0.50 7.38 10.38
C THR A 2 1.19 6.03 10.28
N ARG A 3 2.43 5.98 10.79
CA ARG A 3 3.29 4.79 10.83
C ARG A 3 3.67 4.28 9.41
N PRO A 4 4.43 5.07 8.64
CA PRO A 4 4.93 4.60 7.34
C PRO A 4 5.87 3.41 7.51
N THR A 5 5.91 2.53 6.53
CA THR A 5 6.79 1.36 6.49
C THR A 5 7.76 1.42 5.32
N ASP A 6 7.25 1.60 4.11
CA ASP A 6 8.05 1.65 2.89
C ASP A 6 7.56 2.72 1.92
N ILE A 7 8.43 3.14 0.99
CA ILE A 7 8.21 4.21 0.02
C ILE A 7 8.72 3.80 -1.37
N PHE A 8 7.96 4.14 -2.40
CA PHE A 8 8.38 4.04 -3.80
C PHE A 8 8.25 5.40 -4.48
N ILE A 9 9.28 5.81 -5.22
CA ILE A 9 9.34 7.08 -5.94
C ILE A 9 9.17 6.79 -7.43
N ASP A 10 8.07 7.27 -8.02
CA ASP A 10 7.85 7.28 -9.45
C ASP A 10 8.24 8.63 -10.03
N SER A 11 9.53 8.79 -10.34
CA SER A 11 10.09 10.02 -10.88
C SER A 11 9.61 10.35 -12.30
N ASN A 12 8.97 9.42 -13.00
CA ASN A 12 8.43 9.69 -14.33
C ASN A 12 7.11 10.45 -14.26
N ASN A 13 6.41 10.35 -13.13
CA ASN A 13 5.10 10.97 -12.90
C ASN A 13 5.09 11.96 -11.73
N ASP A 14 6.25 12.21 -11.09
CA ASP A 14 6.41 13.05 -9.90
C ASP A 14 5.50 12.62 -8.71
N VAL A 15 5.34 11.30 -8.55
CA VAL A 15 4.49 10.69 -7.52
C VAL A 15 5.31 9.87 -6.52
N VAL A 16 4.93 9.94 -5.25
CA VAL A 16 5.48 9.14 -4.15
C VAL A 16 4.39 8.25 -3.58
N TYR A 17 4.66 6.95 -3.47
CA TYR A 17 3.77 5.95 -2.87
C TYR A 17 4.33 5.53 -1.52
N VAL A 18 3.51 5.52 -0.48
CA VAL A 18 3.92 5.18 0.89
C VAL A 18 2.99 4.13 1.44
N SER A 19 3.53 3.01 1.91
CA SER A 19 2.78 2.00 2.66
C SER A 19 2.78 2.33 4.16
N GLU A 20 1.68 2.00 4.86
CA GLU A 20 1.43 2.44 6.24
C GLU A 20 0.82 1.31 7.12
N LEU A 21 1.20 1.26 8.40
CA LEU A 21 0.63 0.32 9.41
C LEU A 21 -0.71 0.78 10.00
N ALA A 22 -1.09 2.05 9.82
CA ALA A 22 -2.48 2.44 9.81
C ALA A 22 -3.04 2.00 8.45
N PRO A 23 -3.65 0.81 8.33
CA PRO A 23 -3.38 -0.06 7.19
C PRO A 23 -3.80 0.56 5.87
N GLY A 24 -2.80 0.91 5.06
CA GLY A 24 -3.07 1.68 3.86
C GLY A 24 -1.86 1.97 3.00
N VAL A 25 -2.18 2.63 1.88
CA VAL A 25 -1.23 3.24 0.97
C VAL A 25 -1.62 4.70 0.80
N SER A 26 -0.68 5.60 0.97
CA SER A 26 -0.82 7.02 0.68
C SER A 26 -0.02 7.38 -0.56
N ILE A 27 -0.60 8.23 -1.41
CA ILE A 27 0.00 8.66 -2.67
C ILE A 27 0.16 10.18 -2.59
N PHE A 28 1.35 10.70 -2.85
CA PHE A 28 1.70 12.10 -2.73
C PHE A 28 2.35 12.65 -4.00
N THR A 29 2.28 13.96 -4.20
CA THR A 29 3.22 14.69 -5.07
C THR A 29 4.57 14.85 -4.38
N PHE A 30 5.61 15.25 -5.13
CA PHE A 30 6.94 15.56 -4.57
C PHE A 30 6.92 16.73 -3.59
N ASP A 31 6.00 17.67 -3.77
CA ASP A 31 5.79 18.79 -2.83
C ASP A 31 5.07 18.37 -1.54
N GLY A 32 4.75 17.09 -1.38
CA GLY A 32 4.09 16.55 -0.18
C GLY A 32 2.57 16.69 -0.17
N ASN A 33 1.94 17.09 -1.28
CA ASN A 33 0.48 17.14 -1.38
C ASN A 33 -0.10 15.73 -1.49
N LEU A 34 -1.11 15.41 -0.68
CA LEU A 34 -1.79 14.12 -0.74
C LEU A 34 -2.68 14.04 -1.99
N LEU A 35 -2.41 13.07 -2.86
CA LEU A 35 -3.22 12.77 -4.04
C LEU A 35 -4.33 11.77 -3.72
N ALA A 36 -4.00 10.71 -2.99
CA ALA A 36 -4.97 9.68 -2.62
C ALA A 36 -4.54 8.91 -1.37
N ARG A 37 -5.50 8.25 -0.74
CA ARG A 37 -5.26 7.23 0.29
C ARG A 37 -6.13 6.02 0.03
N TRP A 38 -5.53 4.84 0.07
CA TRP A 38 -6.20 3.54 -0.03
C TRP A 38 -6.07 2.81 1.30
N GLY A 39 -7.11 2.14 1.74
CA GLY A 39 -7.14 1.44 3.02
C GLY A 39 -8.45 1.68 3.76
N ASN A 40 -8.54 1.12 4.96
CA ASN A 40 -9.77 1.14 5.73
C ASN A 40 -9.67 2.08 6.93
N GLU A 41 -10.69 2.92 7.10
CA GLU A 41 -10.81 3.81 8.28
C GLU A 41 -10.99 3.02 9.59
N ARG A 42 -11.51 1.80 9.49
CA ARG A 42 -11.73 0.88 10.63
C ARG A 42 -11.12 -0.47 10.31
N ARG A 43 -10.36 -1.04 11.25
CA ARG A 43 -9.79 -2.38 11.11
C ARG A 43 -10.89 -3.44 11.18
N ASN A 44 -11.01 -4.22 10.13
CA ASN A 44 -11.68 -5.51 10.09
C ASN A 44 -10.81 -6.49 9.27
N PRO A 45 -10.07 -7.41 9.92
CA PRO A 45 -9.13 -8.30 9.24
C PRO A 45 -9.73 -9.17 8.12
N THR A 46 -11.06 -9.33 8.08
CA THR A 46 -11.75 -10.13 7.06
C THR A 46 -12.17 -9.33 5.83
N THR A 47 -12.40 -8.03 5.97
CA THR A 47 -12.83 -7.13 4.88
C THR A 47 -11.78 -6.08 4.54
N ASP A 48 -10.68 -6.03 5.29
CA ASP A 48 -9.62 -5.07 5.07
C ASP A 48 -8.91 -5.28 3.75
N LEU A 49 -8.79 -4.19 3.00
CA LEU A 49 -7.92 -4.13 1.82
C LEU A 49 -6.49 -4.49 2.23
N PHE A 50 -6.07 -3.92 3.36
CA PHE A 50 -4.75 -4.06 3.95
C PHE A 50 -4.84 -4.38 5.45
N ILE A 51 -4.06 -5.35 5.91
CA ILE A 51 -3.89 -5.72 7.32
C ILE A 51 -2.59 -5.12 7.87
N ALA A 52 -1.48 -5.30 7.13
CA ALA A 52 -0.15 -4.82 7.54
C ALA A 52 0.80 -4.63 6.35
N PRO A 53 0.59 -3.59 5.50
CA PRO A 53 1.49 -3.22 4.43
C PRO A 53 2.91 -2.95 4.92
N HIS A 54 3.89 -3.52 4.24
CA HIS A 54 5.31 -3.42 4.61
C HIS A 54 6.26 -3.25 3.43
N ALA A 55 5.77 -3.44 2.20
CA ALA A 55 6.53 -3.23 0.99
C ALA A 55 5.61 -2.64 -0.08
N ILE A 56 6.15 -1.75 -0.91
CA ILE A 56 5.43 -1.18 -2.04
C ILE A 56 6.35 -0.96 -3.26
N THR A 57 5.86 -1.28 -4.46
CA THR A 57 6.57 -0.99 -5.72
C THR A 57 5.60 -0.91 -6.89
N LEU A 58 6.07 -0.42 -8.04
CA LEU A 58 5.32 -0.39 -9.29
C LEU A 58 5.99 -1.26 -10.37
N ASP A 59 5.20 -1.81 -11.29
CA ASP A 59 5.72 -2.35 -12.57
C ASP A 59 5.82 -1.28 -13.66
N SER A 60 6.36 -1.65 -14.82
CA SER A 60 6.52 -0.75 -15.97
C SER A 60 5.20 -0.25 -16.57
N GLU A 61 4.07 -0.88 -16.25
CA GLU A 61 2.74 -0.45 -16.68
C GLU A 61 2.10 0.51 -15.65
N GLY A 62 2.75 0.71 -14.51
CA GLY A 62 2.25 1.53 -13.41
C GLY A 62 1.28 0.79 -12.49
N SER A 63 1.22 -0.53 -12.54
CA SER A 63 0.46 -1.31 -11.56
C SER A 63 1.18 -1.33 -10.22
N ILE A 64 0.44 -1.24 -9.13
CA ILE A 64 0.99 -1.18 -7.78
C ILE A 64 1.03 -2.58 -7.17
N TYR A 65 2.15 -2.90 -6.53
CA TYR A 65 2.35 -4.13 -5.78
C TYR A 65 2.53 -3.78 -4.31
N VAL A 66 1.76 -4.43 -3.43
CA VAL A 66 1.86 -4.25 -1.99
C VAL A 66 2.11 -5.59 -1.32
N GLY A 67 3.17 -5.66 -0.51
CA GLY A 67 3.51 -6.81 0.32
C GLY A 67 3.07 -6.58 1.77
N GLU A 68 2.52 -7.62 2.39
CA GLU A 68 1.96 -7.57 3.74
C GLU A 68 2.52 -8.66 4.66
N VAL A 69 2.71 -8.30 5.93
CA VAL A 69 3.14 -9.21 7.00
C VAL A 69 1.96 -9.62 7.91
N ALA A 70 0.83 -9.98 7.29
CA ALA A 70 -0.44 -10.22 7.99
C ALA A 70 -0.38 -11.32 9.08
N MET A 71 0.39 -12.38 8.84
CA MET A 71 0.55 -13.48 9.81
C MET A 71 1.24 -13.00 11.09
N THR A 72 2.39 -12.33 10.97
CA THR A 72 3.14 -11.86 12.15
C THR A 72 2.49 -10.65 12.83
N ALA A 73 1.78 -9.81 12.08
CA ALA A 73 1.14 -8.60 12.60
C ALA A 73 -0.25 -8.83 13.23
N ALA A 74 -1.01 -9.83 12.75
CA ALA A 74 -2.41 -10.04 13.16
C ALA A 74 -2.82 -11.52 13.29
N GLY A 75 -1.93 -12.48 13.08
CA GLY A 75 -2.26 -13.90 13.11
C GLY A 75 -3.17 -14.34 11.96
N VAL A 76 -3.22 -13.57 10.87
CA VAL A 76 -4.12 -13.84 9.73
C VAL A 76 -3.32 -14.42 8.57
N ASP A 77 -3.67 -15.65 8.16
CA ASP A 77 -3.17 -16.25 6.93
C ASP A 77 -3.93 -15.71 5.71
N ARG A 78 -3.24 -14.92 4.87
CA ARG A 78 -3.78 -14.45 3.59
C ARG A 78 -3.39 -15.36 2.41
N GLY A 79 -2.65 -16.44 2.66
CA GLY A 79 -2.09 -17.31 1.63
C GLY A 79 -1.31 -16.50 0.60
N PRO A 80 -1.58 -16.66 -0.71
CA PRO A 80 -0.89 -15.91 -1.76
C PRO A 80 -1.24 -14.41 -1.78
N ARG A 81 -2.29 -13.97 -1.07
CA ARG A 81 -2.66 -12.54 -0.96
C ARG A 81 -1.78 -11.75 0.02
N THR A 82 -0.66 -12.34 0.49
CA THR A 82 0.41 -11.61 1.18
C THR A 82 1.14 -10.64 0.24
N VAL A 83 1.06 -10.86 -1.08
CA VAL A 83 1.43 -9.86 -2.10
C VAL A 83 0.22 -9.63 -3.01
N GLN A 84 -0.19 -8.37 -3.15
CA GLN A 84 -1.35 -7.99 -3.95
C GLN A 84 -0.94 -7.08 -5.10
N LYS A 85 -1.39 -7.38 -6.32
CA LYS A 85 -1.26 -6.52 -7.50
C LYS A 85 -2.55 -5.72 -7.70
N PHE A 86 -2.41 -4.40 -7.82
CA PHE A 86 -3.46 -3.47 -8.21
C PHE A 86 -3.17 -2.98 -9.63
N ALA A 87 -3.80 -3.63 -10.61
CA ALA A 87 -3.60 -3.32 -12.02
C ALA A 87 -4.09 -1.92 -12.35
N ARG A 88 -3.24 -1.13 -13.01
CA ARG A 88 -3.64 0.16 -13.57
C ARG A 88 -4.68 -0.09 -14.66
N ARG A 89 -5.81 0.60 -14.58
CA ARG A 89 -6.82 0.60 -15.66
C ARG A 89 -6.60 1.81 -16.55
N THR A 90 -6.48 1.57 -17.85
CA THR A 90 -6.45 2.57 -18.92
C THR A 90 -7.84 2.83 -19.46
#